data_AF-A0A520UKY7-F1
#
_entry.id   AF-A0A520UKY7-F1
#
_cell.length_a   1.000
_cell.length_b   1.000
_cell.length_c   1.000
_cell.angle_alpha   90.00
_cell.angle_beta   90.00
_cell.angle_gamma   90.00
#
_symmetry.space_group_name_H-M   'P 1'
#
loop_
_entity.id
_entity.type
_entity.pdbx_description
1 polymer ?
#
loop_
_entity_poly.entity_id
_entity_poly.type
_entity_poly.pdbx_seq_one_letter_code
_entity_poly.pdbx_strand_id
1 'polypeptide(L)'
;MIISFCFGFSLDLFSNSIGINTAACLTLAFSRSYVLNFVFGSFYDPYGTKVLKNYISESTYYQQFLYLISLILIHHSVLFLLESFSLKFLSLVIYKTLITSFLSILFCATTIYIMIKNEK
;
A
#
# COMPACT_ATOMS: atom_id res chain seq x y z
N MET A 1 -2.12 1.56 13.04
CA MET A 1 -0.76 2.00 13.39
C MET A 1 -0.04 0.99 14.28
N ILE A 2 -0.59 0.58 15.43
CA ILE A 2 0.06 -0.44 16.29
C ILE A 2 0.23 -1.77 15.54
N ILE A 3 -0.84 -2.27 14.91
CA ILE A 3 -0.80 -3.53 14.14
C ILE A 3 0.23 -3.45 13.00
N SER A 4 0.26 -2.33 12.25
CA SER A 4 1.23 -2.12 11.17
C SER A 4 2.66 -2.01 11.67
N PHE A 5 2.87 -1.44 12.86
CA PHE A 5 4.18 -1.40 13.50
C PHE A 5 4.64 -2.80 13.89
N CYS A 6 3.82 -3.57 14.62
CA CYS A 6 4.16 -4.93 15.03
C CYS A 6 4.41 -5.85 13.82
N PHE A 7 3.63 -5.71 12.76
CA PHE A 7 3.81 -6.47 11.52
C PHE A 7 5.12 -6.12 10.82
N GLY A 8 5.38 -4.83 10.59
CA GLY A 8 6.63 -4.38 9.97
C GLY A 8 7.87 -4.74 10.80
N PHE A 9 7.78 -4.63 12.13
CA PHE A 9 8.85 -5.00 13.04
C PHE A 9 9.14 -6.50 13.01
N SER A 10 8.09 -7.33 12.93
CA SER A 10 8.25 -8.77 12.75
C SER A 10 8.95 -9.10 11.43
N LEU A 11 8.56 -8.43 10.33
CA LEU A 11 9.24 -8.59 9.03
C LEU A 11 10.72 -8.20 9.12
N ASP A 12 11.02 -7.10 9.79
CA ASP A 12 12.38 -6.61 9.96
C ASP A 12 13.28 -7.58 10.75
N LEU A 13 12.73 -8.21 11.79
CA LEU A 13 13.42 -9.27 12.55
C LEU A 13 13.76 -10.48 11.67
N PHE A 14 12.85 -10.90 10.79
CA PHE A 14 13.09 -12.06 9.91
C PHE A 14 13.99 -11.72 8.72
N SER A 15 13.90 -10.51 8.17
CA SER A 15 14.69 -10.10 7.02
C SER A 15 16.04 -9.48 7.39
N ASN A 16 16.41 -9.48 8.68
CA ASN A 16 17.58 -8.76 9.22
C ASN A 16 17.66 -7.30 8.74
N SER A 17 16.50 -6.66 8.65
CA SER A 17 16.35 -5.27 8.24
C SER A 17 16.31 -4.38 9.48
N ILE A 18 16.95 -3.21 9.42
CA ILE A 18 17.10 -2.30 10.58
C ILE A 18 15.87 -1.38 10.71
N GLY A 19 14.66 -1.92 10.55
CA GLY A 19 13.42 -1.12 10.67
C GLY A 19 12.85 -0.58 9.36
N ILE A 20 13.39 -0.98 8.19
CA ILE A 20 12.98 -0.44 6.88
C ILE A 20 11.50 -0.80 6.59
N ASN A 21 11.10 -2.06 6.82
CA ASN A 21 9.72 -2.48 6.59
C ASN A 21 8.78 -1.83 7.61
N THR A 22 9.21 -1.69 8.87
CA THR A 22 8.46 -0.97 9.91
C THR A 22 8.14 0.44 9.47
N ALA A 23 9.15 1.19 9.00
CA ALA A 23 8.95 2.55 8.50
C ALA A 23 8.01 2.58 7.30
N ALA A 24 8.21 1.71 6.30
CA ALA A 24 7.38 1.66 5.10
C ALA A 24 5.91 1.23 5.38
N CYS A 25 5.67 0.36 6.36
CA CYS A 25 4.32 -0.02 6.78
C CYS A 25 3.65 1.11 7.59
N LEU A 26 4.40 1.82 8.42
CA LEU A 26 3.86 2.91 9.23
C LEU A 26 3.47 4.11 8.35
N THR A 27 4.32 4.46 7.37
CA THR A 27 4.01 5.54 6.42
C THR A 27 2.77 5.22 5.60
N LEU A 28 2.59 3.97 5.16
CA LEU A 28 1.37 3.55 4.47
C LEU A 28 0.14 3.59 5.38
N ALA A 29 0.26 3.14 6.63
CA ALA A 29 -0.84 3.19 7.58
C ALA A 29 -1.28 4.63 7.91
N PHE A 30 -0.33 5.56 7.95
CA PHE A 30 -0.60 6.99 8.15
C PHE A 30 -1.18 7.63 6.87
N SER A 31 -0.61 7.34 5.70
CA SER A 31 -1.05 7.92 4.43
C SER A 31 -2.43 7.43 3.97
N ARG A 32 -2.88 6.27 4.45
CA ARG A 32 -4.16 5.64 4.09
C ARG A 32 -5.34 6.61 4.05
N SER A 33 -5.54 7.41 5.10
CA SER A 33 -6.69 8.34 5.14
C SER A 33 -6.60 9.42 4.06
N TYR A 34 -5.39 9.91 3.77
CA TYR A 34 -5.15 10.88 2.70
C TYR A 34 -5.41 10.29 1.32
N VAL A 35 -4.96 9.05 1.09
CA VAL A 35 -5.17 8.34 -0.18
C VAL A 35 -6.66 8.03 -0.39
N LEU A 36 -7.38 7.63 0.67
CA LEU A 36 -8.83 7.41 0.60
C LEU A 36 -9.57 8.70 0.21
N ASN A 37 -9.24 9.83 0.82
CA ASN A 37 -9.84 11.12 0.48
C ASN A 37 -9.50 11.54 -0.96
N PHE A 38 -8.26 11.33 -1.40
CA PHE A 38 -7.83 11.65 -2.76
C PHE A 38 -8.57 10.85 -3.84
N VAL A 39 -8.81 9.55 -3.62
CA VAL A 39 -9.40 8.67 -4.63
C VAL A 39 -10.93 8.69 -4.60
N PHE A 40 -11.53 8.71 -3.41
CA PHE A 40 -12.98 8.59 -3.26
C PHE A 40 -13.69 9.94 -3.08
N GLY A 41 -12.96 11.02 -2.75
CA GLY A 41 -13.49 12.39 -2.72
C GLY A 41 -14.80 12.50 -1.95
N SER A 42 -15.90 12.83 -2.63
CA SER A 42 -17.22 12.99 -2.01
C SER A 42 -17.82 11.69 -1.42
N PHE A 43 -17.32 10.52 -1.81
CA PHE A 43 -17.74 9.23 -1.24
C PHE A 43 -16.94 8.85 0.01
N TYR A 44 -15.88 9.62 0.32
CA TYR A 44 -15.10 9.43 1.53
C TYR A 44 -15.92 9.82 2.75
N ASP A 45 -16.01 8.90 3.70
CA ASP A 45 -16.62 9.17 4.99
C ASP A 45 -15.53 9.56 6.01
N PRO A 46 -15.42 10.86 6.37
CA PRO A 46 -14.41 11.33 7.30
C PRO A 46 -14.59 10.82 8.72
N TYR A 47 -15.79 10.33 9.06
CA TYR A 47 -16.10 9.78 10.38
C TYR A 47 -15.68 8.31 10.52
N GLY A 48 -15.17 7.69 9.45
CA GLY A 48 -14.63 6.33 9.48
C GLY A 48 -15.70 5.25 9.73
N THR A 49 -16.97 5.55 9.47
CA THR A 49 -18.08 4.60 9.68
C THR A 49 -18.16 3.58 8.53
N LYS A 50 -17.71 3.97 7.33
CA LYS A 50 -17.62 3.05 6.18
C LYS A 50 -16.46 2.07 6.30
N VAL A 51 -16.78 0.77 6.23
CA VAL A 51 -15.81 -0.31 6.13
C VAL A 51 -15.26 -0.40 4.70
N LEU A 52 -14.06 -0.96 4.51
CA LEU A 52 -13.43 -1.16 3.19
C LEU A 52 -14.37 -1.81 2.16
N LYS A 53 -15.22 -2.74 2.60
CA LYS A 53 -16.22 -3.41 1.75
C LYS A 53 -17.22 -2.43 1.12
N ASN A 54 -17.62 -1.40 1.85
CA ASN A 54 -18.55 -0.38 1.34
C ASN A 54 -17.88 0.46 0.25
N TYR A 55 -16.60 0.79 0.44
CA TYR A 55 -15.82 1.45 -0.61
C TYR A 55 -15.70 0.58 -1.87
N ILE A 56 -15.50 -0.74 -1.73
CA ILE A 56 -15.42 -1.66 -2.88
C ILE A 56 -16.79 -1.86 -3.56
N SER A 57 -17.89 -1.89 -2.81
CA SER A 57 -19.22 -2.11 -3.37
C SER A 57 -19.84 -0.87 -4.01
N GLU A 58 -19.55 0.32 -3.49
CA GLU A 58 -20.16 1.59 -3.93
C GLU A 58 -19.30 2.34 -4.96
N SER A 59 -18.03 1.96 -5.14
CA SER A 59 -17.11 2.66 -6.04
C SER A 59 -16.94 1.98 -7.39
N THR A 60 -16.52 2.77 -8.37
CA THR A 60 -16.17 2.27 -9.71
C THR A 60 -14.88 1.44 -9.67
N TYR A 61 -14.77 0.45 -10.57
CA TYR A 61 -13.54 -0.35 -10.74
C TYR A 61 -12.29 0.51 -10.94
N TYR A 62 -12.43 1.66 -11.60
CA TYR A 62 -11.34 2.60 -11.82
C TYR A 62 -10.82 3.21 -10.50
N GLN A 63 -11.72 3.63 -9.61
CA GLN A 63 -11.34 4.17 -8.29
C GLN A 63 -10.66 3.10 -7.42
N GLN A 64 -11.14 1.86 -7.45
CA GLN A 64 -10.51 0.76 -6.72
C GLN A 64 -9.09 0.51 -7.20
N PHE A 65 -8.89 0.50 -8.52
CA PHE A 65 -7.58 0.30 -9.12
C PHE A 65 -6.62 1.46 -8.82
N LEU A 66 -7.09 2.71 -8.90
CA LEU A 66 -6.30 3.89 -8.51
C LEU A 66 -5.89 3.86 -7.04
N TYR A 67 -6.81 3.48 -6.15
CA TYR A 67 -6.53 3.33 -4.73
C TYR A 67 -5.42 2.30 -4.48
N LEU A 68 -5.53 1.14 -5.14
CA LEU A 68 -4.56 0.05 -5.02
C LEU A 68 -3.17 0.46 -5.53
N ILE A 69 -3.09 1.08 -6.71
CA ILE A 69 -1.82 1.57 -7.27
C ILE A 69 -1.19 2.62 -6.36
N SER A 70 -1.97 3.59 -5.88
CA SER A 70 -1.46 4.68 -5.06
C SER A 70 -0.81 4.16 -3.77
N LEU A 71 -1.48 3.22 -3.09
CA LEU A 71 -0.94 2.58 -1.89
C LEU A 71 0.37 1.83 -2.16
N ILE A 72 0.38 0.99 -3.20
CA ILE A 72 1.55 0.17 -3.53
C ILE A 72 2.75 1.03 -3.89
N LEU A 73 2.54 2.08 -4.68
CA LEU A 73 3.59 3.03 -5.06
C LEU A 73 4.16 3.76 -3.84
N ILE A 74 3.31 4.24 -2.93
CA ILE A 74 3.76 4.92 -1.71
C ILE A 74 4.64 3.98 -0.87
N HIS A 75 4.20 2.73 -0.66
CA HIS A 75 4.96 1.76 0.14
C HIS A 75 6.33 1.45 -0.45
N HIS A 76 6.37 1.03 -1.73
CA HIS A 76 7.63 0.63 -2.37
C HIS A 76 8.58 1.82 -2.53
N SER A 77 8.06 3.03 -2.81
CA SER A 77 8.89 4.23 -2.87
C SER A 77 9.60 4.48 -1.54
N VAL A 78 8.87 4.44 -0.42
CA VAL A 78 9.48 4.63 0.91
C VAL A 78 10.48 3.50 1.22
N LEU A 79 10.13 2.25 0.92
CA LEU A 79 10.97 1.09 1.19
C LEU A 79 12.33 1.19 0.48
N PHE A 80 12.37 1.45 -0.84
CA PHE A 80 13.63 1.52 -1.59
C PHE A 80 14.42 2.81 -1.35
N LEU A 81 13.74 3.91 -1.00
CA LEU A 81 14.41 5.13 -0.54
C LEU A 81 15.17 4.86 0.75
N LEU A 82 14.56 4.16 1.70
CA LEU A 82 15.21 3.76 2.96
C LEU A 82 16.22 2.62 2.80
N GLU A 83 16.10 1.75 1.79
CA GLU A 83 17.10 0.71 1.54
C GLU A 83 18.42 1.31 1.03
N SER A 84 18.34 2.24 0.08
CA SER A 84 19.53 2.75 -0.60
C SER A 84 20.21 3.92 0.11
N PHE A 85 19.48 4.72 0.90
CA PHE A 85 19.93 5.91 1.65
C PHE A 85 20.93 6.82 0.89
N SER A 86 20.90 6.79 -0.44
CA SER A 86 21.92 7.41 -1.28
C SER A 86 21.32 7.85 -2.61
N LEU A 87 21.43 9.16 -2.89
CA LEU A 87 20.93 9.77 -4.12
C LEU A 87 21.69 9.31 -5.38
N LYS A 88 22.88 8.72 -5.22
CA LYS A 88 23.64 8.16 -6.35
C LYS A 88 22.92 6.99 -7.02
N PHE A 89 22.11 6.25 -6.26
CA PHE A 89 21.39 5.09 -6.75
C PHE A 89 19.92 5.38 -7.06
N LEU A 90 19.54 6.66 -7.22
CA LEU A 90 18.14 7.04 -7.46
C LEU A 90 17.54 6.37 -8.71
N SER A 91 18.32 6.23 -9.79
CA SER A 91 17.89 5.52 -11.00
C SER A 91 17.58 4.04 -10.73
N LEU A 92 18.44 3.38 -9.94
CA LEU A 92 18.24 1.99 -9.51
C LEU A 92 16.99 1.85 -8.63
N VAL A 93 16.76 2.80 -7.72
CA VAL A 93 15.58 2.86 -6.84
C VAL A 93 14.31 2.95 -7.67
N ILE A 94 14.26 3.84 -8.66
CA ILE A 94 13.07 4.01 -9.53
C ILE A 94 12.80 2.71 -10.30
N TYR A 95 13.84 2.13 -10.91
CA TYR A 95 13.70 0.88 -11.66
C TYR A 95 13.20 -0.28 -10.80
N LYS A 96 13.79 -0.48 -9.61
CA LYS A 96 13.35 -1.49 -8.64
C LYS A 96 11.91 -1.24 -8.18
N THR A 97 11.56 0.01 -7.89
CA THR A 97 10.22 0.41 -7.44
C THR A 97 9.17 0.08 -8.49
N LEU A 98 9.42 0.38 -9.77
CA LEU A 98 8.47 0.10 -10.85
C LEU A 98 8.24 -1.41 -11.07
N ILE A 99 9.30 -2.21 -11.07
CA ILE A 99 9.17 -3.66 -11.28
C ILE A 99 8.44 -4.34 -10.12
N THR A 100 8.83 -4.01 -8.89
CA THR A 100 8.24 -4.62 -7.69
C THR A 100 6.82 -4.13 -7.43
N SER A 101 6.52 -2.85 -7.70
CA SER A 101 5.15 -2.35 -7.66
C SER A 101 4.25 -3.03 -8.69
N PHE A 102 4.73 -3.26 -9.91
CA PHE A 102 3.96 -3.99 -10.93
C PHE A 102 3.61 -5.42 -10.48
N LEU A 103 4.59 -6.15 -9.95
CA LEU A 103 4.37 -7.50 -9.44
C LEU A 103 3.37 -7.54 -8.28
N SER A 104 3.51 -6.60 -7.33
CA SER A 104 2.60 -6.52 -6.18
C SER A 104 1.19 -6.10 -6.58
N ILE A 105 1.03 -5.21 -7.58
CA ILE A 105 -0.30 -4.86 -8.14
C ILE A 105 -0.97 -6.12 -8.70
N LEU A 106 -0.25 -6.93 -9.49
CA LEU A 106 -0.79 -8.19 -10.02
C LEU A 106 -1.19 -9.16 -8.91
N PHE A 107 -0.35 -9.31 -7.89
CA PHE A 107 -0.64 -10.17 -6.75
C PHE A 107 -1.86 -9.70 -5.95
N CYS A 108 -1.95 -8.40 -5.64
CA CYS A 108 -3.09 -7.86 -4.92
C CYS A 108 -4.39 -7.91 -5.75
N ALA A 109 -4.33 -7.63 -7.05
CA ALA A 109 -5.50 -7.70 -7.92
C ALA A 109 -6.06 -9.14 -8.02
N THR A 110 -5.17 -10.14 -8.17
CA THR A 110 -5.58 -11.55 -8.25
C THR A 110 -6.16 -12.07 -6.94
N THR A 111 -5.56 -11.72 -5.80
CA THR A 111 -6.08 -12.09 -4.48
C THR A 111 -7.45 -11.47 -4.20
N ILE A 112 -7.64 -10.19 -4.52
CA ILE A 112 -8.96 -9.54 -4.40
C ILE A 112 -9.99 -10.23 -5.30
N TYR A 113 -9.63 -10.55 -6.54
CA TYR A 113 -10.52 -11.27 -7.46
C TYR A 113 -10.93 -12.65 -6.92
N ILE A 114 -9.98 -13.42 -6.38
CA ILE A 114 -10.25 -14.73 -5.78
C ILE A 114 -11.17 -14.61 -4.57
N MET A 115 -10.92 -13.63 -3.68
CA MET A 115 -11.75 -13.41 -2.49
C MET A 115 -13.19 -13.05 -2.86
N ILE A 116 -13.38 -12.16 -3.84
CA ILE A 116 -14.72 -11.77 -4.32
C ILE A 116 -15.44 -12.97 -4.95
N LYS A 117 -14.72 -13.82 -5.71
CA LYS A 117 -15.30 -15.03 -6.30
C LYS A 117 -15.76 -16.02 -5.23
N ASN A 118 -15.01 -16.15 -4.14
CA ASN A 118 -15.30 -17.12 -3.07
C ASN A 118 -16.43 -16.68 -2.13
N GLU A 119 -16.80 -15.39 -2.13
CA GLU A 119 -17.98 -14.89 -1.39
C GLU A 119 -19.31 -15.10 -2.15
N LYS A 120 -19.28 -15.54 -3.43
CA LYS A 120 -20.47 -15.87 -4.24
C LYS A 120 -20.72 -17.37 -4.30
#